data_AF-A0A0C3BP25-F1
#
_entry.id   AF-A0A0C3BP25-F1
#
_cell.length_a   1.000
_cell.length_b   1.000
_cell.length_c   1.000
_cell.angle_alpha   90.00
_cell.angle_beta   90.00
_cell.angle_gamma   90.00
#
_symmetry.space_group_name_H-M   'P 1'
#
loop_
_entity.id
_entity.type
_entity.pdbx_description
1 polymer ?
#
loop_
_entity_poly.entity_id
_entity_poly.type
_entity_poly.pdbx_seq_one_letter_code
_entity_poly.pdbx_strand_id
1 'polypeptide(L)'
;MNDPEWAQIVVMDSLASLPALEDLRISLGGAPASSLKLELLTNLRKITISGYCPNYKQDVVSGLHTLIANSPRLTYLDVGYNTRANVLDVSSLHGLFNGVPRDIPLDLRHLVLRNWCVRLDEITLPHIRLLESLSLHLNIEPQQIASHQAAEEPETSHTLSRTAQYCSTTSEIWTTLREERIKLKEISTDEITPAFLEYIASYSGLEKLTLTFTTAREDDVYTSEKLALKFYNEVLPMHAQSLTTLDICPIYEGKWCFGSHNAASLHLCTKLQNLRIHINSEEIDRPKKDVVVRSVLSPFLFLPFSPYLFL
;
A
#
# COMPACT_ATOMS: atom_id res chain seq x y z
N MET A 1 3.80 19.90 -22.32
CA MET A 1 4.09 19.63 -23.74
C MET A 1 4.08 18.12 -23.86
N ASN A 2 3.10 17.54 -24.54
CA ASN A 2 2.95 16.09 -24.62
C ASN A 2 3.78 15.58 -25.80
N ASP A 3 4.53 14.49 -25.60
CA ASP A 3 5.20 13.81 -26.70
C ASP A 3 4.17 13.31 -27.72
N PRO A 4 4.51 13.33 -29.03
CA PRO A 4 3.61 12.83 -30.06
C PRO A 4 3.41 11.31 -29.91
N GLU A 5 2.22 10.82 -30.27
CA GLU A 5 1.80 9.42 -30.10
C GLU A 5 2.80 8.41 -30.70
N TRP A 6 3.35 8.73 -31.88
CA TRP A 6 4.33 7.87 -32.55
C TRP A 6 5.58 7.62 -31.69
N ALA A 7 5.98 8.59 -30.86
CA ALA A 7 7.16 8.44 -30.01
C ALA A 7 6.90 7.39 -28.92
N GLN A 8 5.69 7.37 -28.35
CA GLN A 8 5.29 6.35 -27.38
C GLN A 8 5.28 4.95 -28.03
N ILE A 9 4.73 4.83 -29.23
CA ILE A 9 4.68 3.56 -29.98
C ILE A 9 6.10 3.03 -30.24
N VAL A 10 7.00 3.89 -30.75
CA VAL A 10 8.39 3.49 -31.06
C VAL A 10 9.13 3.05 -29.79
N VAL A 11 8.92 3.73 -28.67
CA VAL A 11 9.51 3.32 -27.38
C VAL A 11 8.97 1.95 -26.96
N MET A 12 7.66 1.73 -27.03
CA MET A 12 7.05 0.46 -26.62
C MET A 12 7.44 -0.72 -27.53
N ASP A 13 7.47 -0.51 -28.84
CA ASP A 13 7.94 -1.54 -29.79
C ASP A 13 9.42 -1.89 -29.53
N SER A 14 10.23 -0.88 -29.20
CA SER A 14 11.64 -1.09 -28.81
C SER A 14 11.73 -1.89 -27.51
N LEU A 15 10.92 -1.59 -26.50
CA LEU A 15 10.89 -2.33 -25.23
C LEU A 15 10.45 -3.78 -25.41
N ALA A 16 9.42 -4.02 -26.24
CA ALA A 16 8.95 -5.38 -26.56
C ALA A 16 10.01 -6.22 -27.29
N SER A 17 10.95 -5.58 -27.99
CA SER A 17 12.06 -6.25 -28.65
C SER A 17 13.20 -6.69 -27.71
N LEU A 18 13.15 -6.33 -26.42
CA LEU A 18 14.19 -6.64 -25.44
C LEU A 18 13.88 -7.96 -24.70
N PRO A 19 14.46 -9.11 -25.09
CA PRO A 19 14.12 -10.41 -24.50
C PRO A 19 14.60 -10.58 -23.04
N ALA A 20 15.50 -9.71 -22.58
CA ALA A 20 16.05 -9.72 -21.23
C ALA A 20 15.46 -8.63 -20.32
N LEU A 21 14.40 -7.93 -20.77
CA LEU A 21 13.73 -6.92 -19.96
C LEU A 21 12.96 -7.60 -18.82
N GLU A 22 13.47 -7.49 -17.61
CA GLU A 22 12.84 -8.07 -16.41
C GLU A 22 12.22 -7.02 -15.48
N ASP A 23 12.62 -5.76 -15.58
CA ASP A 23 12.18 -4.66 -14.71
C ASP A 23 11.74 -3.47 -15.56
N LEU A 24 10.50 -3.04 -15.38
CA LEU A 24 9.93 -1.92 -16.10
C LEU A 24 9.22 -0.96 -15.15
N ARG A 25 9.57 0.32 -15.23
CA ARG A 25 8.91 1.40 -14.51
C ARG A 25 8.37 2.45 -15.49
N ILE A 26 7.08 2.72 -15.36
CA ILE A 26 6.34 3.70 -16.16
C ILE A 26 5.78 4.78 -15.22
N SER A 27 5.99 6.04 -15.59
CA SER A 27 5.41 7.20 -14.90
C SER A 27 4.53 7.97 -15.88
N LEU A 28 3.23 8.03 -15.58
CA LEU A 28 2.19 8.63 -16.40
C LEU A 28 2.04 10.11 -16.06
N GLY A 29 2.16 10.95 -17.09
CA GLY A 29 2.12 12.43 -16.97
C GLY A 29 0.75 13.06 -17.18
N GLY A 30 -0.34 12.29 -17.19
CA GLY A 30 -1.71 12.79 -17.39
C GLY A 30 -2.23 12.79 -18.82
N ALA A 31 -1.41 12.38 -19.79
CA ALA A 31 -1.88 12.10 -21.15
C ALA A 31 -2.57 10.72 -21.23
N PRO A 32 -3.44 10.49 -22.23
CA PRO A 32 -3.92 9.15 -22.55
C PRO A 32 -2.75 8.18 -22.76
N ALA A 33 -2.93 6.93 -22.37
CA ALA A 33 -1.88 5.91 -22.36
C ALA A 33 -2.18 4.77 -23.33
N SER A 34 -3.13 4.96 -24.24
CA SER A 34 -3.57 3.96 -25.23
C SER A 34 -2.44 3.39 -26.09
N SER A 35 -1.32 4.12 -26.23
CA SER A 35 -0.16 3.71 -27.00
C SER A 35 0.85 2.86 -26.22
N LEU A 36 0.64 2.61 -24.92
CA LEU A 36 1.57 1.83 -24.09
C LEU A 36 1.64 0.35 -24.48
N LYS A 37 0.61 -0.22 -25.13
CA LYS A 37 0.58 -1.61 -25.63
C LYS A 37 1.26 -2.63 -24.70
N LEU A 38 0.94 -2.58 -23.41
CA LEU A 38 1.58 -3.39 -22.37
C LEU A 38 1.48 -4.89 -22.65
N GLU A 39 0.44 -5.31 -23.36
CA GLU A 39 0.21 -6.68 -23.81
C GLU A 39 1.34 -7.29 -24.67
N LEU A 40 2.19 -6.46 -25.27
CA LEU A 40 3.34 -6.90 -26.06
C LEU A 40 4.55 -7.31 -25.19
N LEU A 41 4.57 -6.89 -23.93
CA LEU A 41 5.66 -7.17 -23.01
C LEU A 41 5.48 -8.54 -22.38
N THR A 42 6.58 -9.27 -22.24
CA THR A 42 6.62 -10.63 -21.69
C THR A 42 7.83 -10.80 -20.79
N ASN A 43 7.84 -11.85 -19.97
CA ASN A 43 8.99 -12.23 -19.11
C ASN A 43 9.37 -11.22 -18.01
N LEU A 44 8.49 -10.29 -17.65
CA LEU A 44 8.77 -9.33 -16.59
C LEU A 44 8.80 -10.01 -15.20
N ARG A 45 9.72 -9.55 -14.36
CA ARG A 45 9.82 -9.89 -12.93
C ARG A 45 9.30 -8.77 -12.06
N LYS A 46 9.41 -7.53 -12.52
CA LYS A 46 8.96 -6.33 -11.80
C LYS A 46 8.29 -5.36 -12.75
N ILE A 47 7.16 -4.83 -12.32
CA ILE A 47 6.50 -3.73 -13.00
C ILE A 47 6.01 -2.69 -12.01
N THR A 48 6.28 -1.42 -12.33
CA THR A 48 5.76 -0.26 -11.61
C THR A 48 5.06 0.67 -12.59
N ILE A 49 3.78 0.97 -12.35
CA ILE A 49 3.03 1.97 -13.10
C ILE A 49 2.44 2.97 -12.11
N SER A 50 2.83 4.23 -12.27
CA SER A 50 2.49 5.32 -11.36
C SER A 50 2.08 6.56 -12.13
N GLY A 51 1.36 7.49 -11.49
CA GLY A 51 1.02 8.79 -12.07
C GLY A 51 -0.46 8.96 -12.35
N TYR A 52 -0.81 9.85 -13.28
CA TYR A 52 -2.19 10.13 -13.67
C TYR A 52 -2.43 9.72 -15.13
N CYS A 53 -3.57 9.08 -15.39
CA CYS A 53 -4.06 8.75 -16.73
C CYS A 53 -5.58 8.89 -16.73
N PRO A 54 -6.18 9.69 -17.64
CA PRO A 54 -7.62 9.91 -17.68
C PRO A 54 -8.46 8.64 -17.85
N ASN A 55 -7.98 7.69 -18.67
CA ASN A 55 -8.67 6.43 -18.98
C ASN A 55 -7.88 5.22 -18.47
N TYR A 56 -7.48 5.24 -17.19
CA TYR A 56 -6.52 4.27 -16.63
C TYR A 56 -6.97 2.81 -16.84
N LYS A 57 -8.24 2.46 -16.62
CA LYS A 57 -8.70 1.07 -16.80
C LYS A 57 -8.61 0.61 -18.25
N GLN A 58 -9.02 1.45 -19.19
CA GLN A 58 -9.00 1.11 -20.61
C GLN A 58 -7.58 1.06 -21.15
N ASP A 59 -6.78 2.08 -20.86
CA ASP A 59 -5.46 2.28 -21.47
C ASP A 59 -4.35 1.46 -20.78
N VAL A 60 -4.48 1.21 -19.48
CA VAL A 60 -3.42 0.56 -18.68
C VAL A 60 -3.85 -0.82 -18.20
N VAL A 61 -5.01 -0.94 -17.55
CA VAL A 61 -5.38 -2.19 -16.87
C VAL A 61 -5.65 -3.34 -17.85
N SER A 62 -6.21 -3.05 -19.03
CA SER A 62 -6.44 -4.06 -20.08
C SER A 62 -5.13 -4.70 -20.59
N GLY A 63 -4.13 -3.87 -20.93
CA GLY A 63 -2.81 -4.34 -21.35
C GLY A 63 -2.05 -4.99 -20.21
N LEU A 64 -2.16 -4.45 -18.99
CA LEU A 64 -1.52 -5.01 -17.78
C LEU A 64 -2.04 -6.41 -17.46
N HIS A 65 -3.35 -6.65 -17.59
CA HIS A 65 -3.95 -7.99 -17.43
C HIS A 65 -3.27 -9.01 -18.35
N THR A 66 -3.07 -8.66 -19.62
CA THR A 66 -2.40 -9.53 -20.60
C THR A 66 -0.91 -9.70 -20.29
N LEU A 67 -0.22 -8.61 -19.92
CA LEU A 67 1.20 -8.63 -19.54
C LEU A 67 1.46 -9.57 -18.37
N ILE A 68 0.61 -9.52 -17.34
CA ILE A 68 0.73 -10.38 -16.15
C ILE A 68 0.51 -11.85 -16.53
N ALA A 69 -0.49 -12.15 -17.36
CA ALA A 69 -0.72 -13.50 -17.86
C ALA A 69 0.48 -14.05 -18.66
N ASN A 70 1.19 -13.18 -19.38
CA ASN A 70 2.39 -13.51 -20.15
C ASN A 70 3.70 -13.46 -19.34
N SER A 71 3.64 -13.14 -18.05
CA SER A 71 4.80 -12.97 -17.17
C SER A 71 4.69 -13.83 -15.91
N PRO A 72 4.76 -15.18 -16.03
CA PRO A 72 4.58 -16.09 -14.89
C PRO A 72 5.66 -15.97 -13.81
N ARG A 73 6.77 -15.27 -14.10
CA ARG A 73 7.87 -15.00 -13.16
C ARG A 73 7.74 -13.64 -12.47
N LEU A 74 6.59 -12.99 -12.57
CA LEU A 74 6.35 -11.70 -11.94
C LEU A 74 6.37 -11.85 -10.41
N THR A 75 7.25 -11.08 -9.77
CA THR A 75 7.46 -11.10 -8.31
C THR A 75 7.15 -9.77 -7.64
N TYR A 76 7.10 -8.68 -8.41
CA TYR A 76 6.86 -7.33 -7.92
C TYR A 76 5.84 -6.64 -8.82
N LEU A 77 4.73 -6.21 -8.22
CA LEU A 77 3.67 -5.46 -8.90
C LEU A 77 3.37 -4.20 -8.09
N ASP A 78 3.59 -3.04 -8.69
CA ASP A 78 3.26 -1.74 -8.11
C ASP A 78 2.42 -0.93 -9.08
N VAL A 79 1.13 -0.84 -8.80
CA VAL A 79 0.17 -0.19 -9.68
C VAL A 79 -0.80 0.67 -8.91
N GLY A 80 -0.96 1.89 -9.38
CA GLY A 80 -1.83 2.84 -8.76
C GLY A 80 -1.88 4.14 -9.52
N TYR A 81 -2.98 4.85 -9.37
CA TYR A 81 -3.13 6.17 -9.95
C TYR A 81 -3.43 7.21 -8.86
N ASN A 82 -2.89 8.41 -9.04
CA ASN A 82 -2.76 9.41 -7.98
C ASN A 82 -3.97 10.34 -7.81
N THR A 83 -5.08 10.10 -8.49
CA THR A 83 -6.29 10.92 -8.37
C THR A 83 -7.40 10.15 -7.66
N ARG A 84 -8.36 10.88 -7.06
CA ARG A 84 -9.60 10.25 -6.60
C ARG A 84 -10.19 9.48 -7.78
N ALA A 85 -10.38 8.18 -7.59
CA ALA A 85 -11.06 7.33 -8.53
C ALA A 85 -12.32 8.03 -9.05
N ASN A 86 -12.45 8.19 -10.36
CA ASN A 86 -13.79 8.24 -10.89
C ASN A 86 -14.37 6.87 -10.55
N VAL A 87 -15.42 6.82 -9.72
CA VAL A 87 -15.97 5.55 -9.22
C VAL A 87 -16.46 4.69 -10.37
N LEU A 88 -16.72 5.29 -11.54
CA LEU A 88 -17.01 4.58 -12.78
C LEU A 88 -15.85 3.73 -13.31
N ASP A 89 -14.61 4.03 -12.92
CA ASP A 89 -13.38 3.40 -13.43
C ASP A 89 -12.67 2.52 -12.39
N VAL A 90 -13.44 1.84 -11.52
CA VAL A 90 -12.85 0.92 -10.53
C VAL A 90 -12.17 -0.26 -11.23
N SER A 91 -10.91 -0.48 -10.86
CA SER A 91 -10.11 -1.64 -11.23
C SER A 91 -10.02 -2.58 -10.04
N SER A 92 -10.13 -3.88 -10.28
CA SER A 92 -10.07 -4.89 -9.22
C SER A 92 -8.87 -5.81 -9.38
N LEU A 93 -8.27 -6.22 -8.26
CA LEU A 93 -7.19 -7.20 -8.24
C LEU A 93 -7.66 -8.54 -8.85
N HIS A 94 -8.90 -8.93 -8.57
CA HIS A 94 -9.54 -10.10 -9.17
C HIS A 94 -9.53 -10.02 -10.70
N GLY A 95 -9.98 -8.90 -11.27
CA GLY A 95 -10.00 -8.71 -12.71
C GLY A 95 -8.61 -8.79 -13.33
N LEU A 96 -7.60 -8.33 -12.59
CA LEU A 96 -6.21 -8.35 -13.02
C LEU A 96 -5.62 -9.77 -13.10
N PHE A 97 -5.95 -10.64 -12.14
CA PHE A 97 -5.42 -12.01 -12.07
C PHE A 97 -6.29 -13.06 -12.75
N ASN A 98 -7.53 -12.76 -13.11
CA ASN A 98 -8.44 -13.74 -13.73
C ASN A 98 -7.93 -14.30 -15.08
N GLY A 99 -6.94 -13.67 -15.73
CA GLY A 99 -6.27 -14.19 -16.93
C GLY A 99 -5.09 -15.12 -16.67
N VAL A 100 -4.62 -15.22 -15.43
CA VAL A 100 -3.47 -16.05 -15.07
C VAL A 100 -3.91 -17.51 -14.90
N PRO A 101 -3.23 -18.48 -15.53
CA PRO A 101 -3.54 -19.89 -15.34
C PRO A 101 -3.45 -20.30 -13.86
N ARG A 102 -4.49 -20.96 -13.34
CA ARG A 102 -4.59 -21.35 -11.91
C ARG A 102 -3.53 -22.38 -11.49
N ASP A 103 -3.07 -23.15 -12.46
CA ASP A 103 -2.05 -24.18 -12.39
C ASP A 103 -0.62 -23.60 -12.30
N ILE A 104 -0.44 -22.31 -12.63
CA ILE A 104 0.84 -21.62 -12.55
C ILE A 104 0.64 -20.29 -11.80
N PRO A 105 0.44 -20.32 -10.47
CA PRO A 105 0.27 -19.10 -9.71
C PRO A 105 1.56 -18.27 -9.75
N LEU A 106 1.40 -16.94 -9.81
CA LEU A 106 2.50 -16.01 -9.63
C LEU A 106 3.16 -16.16 -8.25
N ASP A 107 4.48 -16.01 -8.22
CA ASP A 107 5.28 -15.96 -6.98
C ASP A 107 5.42 -14.50 -6.50
N LEU A 108 4.32 -13.77 -6.38
CA LEU A 108 4.38 -12.35 -5.96
C LEU A 108 4.93 -12.24 -4.54
N ARG A 109 6.00 -11.46 -4.41
CA ARG A 109 6.64 -11.10 -3.13
C ARG A 109 6.31 -9.68 -2.71
N HIS A 110 6.04 -8.80 -3.67
CA HIS A 110 5.72 -7.40 -3.41
C HIS A 110 4.50 -6.98 -4.21
N LEU A 111 3.50 -6.44 -3.50
CA LEU A 111 2.27 -5.93 -4.07
C LEU A 111 1.99 -4.54 -3.52
N VAL A 112 1.94 -3.55 -4.40
CA VAL A 112 1.58 -2.17 -4.08
C VAL A 112 0.37 -1.81 -4.92
N LEU A 113 -0.74 -1.47 -4.24
CA LEU A 113 -2.00 -1.11 -4.87
C LEU A 113 -2.50 0.20 -4.28
N ARG A 114 -2.80 1.17 -5.16
CA ARG A 114 -3.42 2.44 -4.77
C ARG A 114 -4.68 2.75 -5.57
N ASN A 115 -5.80 3.04 -4.90
CA ASN A 115 -7.12 3.21 -5.53
C ASN A 115 -7.58 1.96 -6.29
N TRP A 116 -7.37 0.78 -5.71
CA TRP A 116 -7.84 -0.50 -6.26
C TRP A 116 -8.88 -1.12 -5.34
N CYS A 117 -9.78 -1.86 -5.97
CA CYS A 117 -10.68 -2.78 -5.28
C CYS A 117 -9.97 -4.11 -5.07
N VAL A 118 -9.81 -4.52 -3.81
CA VAL A 118 -9.09 -5.73 -3.44
C VAL A 118 -10.03 -6.71 -2.77
N ARG A 119 -10.00 -7.96 -3.23
CA ARG A 119 -10.61 -9.12 -2.57
C ARG A 119 -9.61 -10.25 -2.64
N LEU A 120 -9.51 -10.99 -1.54
CA LEU A 120 -8.67 -12.18 -1.40
C LEU A 120 -9.59 -13.41 -1.49
N ASP A 121 -9.74 -13.94 -2.69
CA ASP A 121 -10.64 -15.04 -3.06
C ASP A 121 -9.88 -16.19 -3.74
N GLU A 122 -10.59 -17.22 -4.22
CA GLU A 122 -9.97 -18.38 -4.86
C GLU A 122 -9.16 -18.06 -6.13
N ILE A 123 -9.34 -16.87 -6.72
CA ILE A 123 -8.59 -16.42 -7.89
C ILE A 123 -7.33 -15.70 -7.46
N THR A 124 -7.43 -14.79 -6.49
CA THR A 124 -6.33 -13.89 -6.09
C THR A 124 -5.39 -14.51 -5.07
N LEU A 125 -5.92 -15.30 -4.11
CA LEU A 125 -5.13 -15.90 -3.02
C LEU A 125 -3.94 -16.74 -3.48
N PRO A 126 -4.06 -17.63 -4.49
CA PRO A 126 -2.93 -18.44 -4.94
C PRO A 126 -1.70 -17.61 -5.32
N HIS A 127 -1.92 -16.41 -5.89
CA HIS A 127 -0.86 -15.53 -6.40
C HIS A 127 -0.11 -14.75 -5.33
N ILE A 128 -0.64 -14.67 -4.10
CA ILE A 128 -0.06 -13.86 -3.02
C ILE A 128 0.39 -14.69 -1.82
N ARG A 129 0.43 -16.03 -1.93
CA ARG A 129 0.85 -16.91 -0.83
C ARG A 129 2.28 -16.66 -0.36
N LEU A 130 3.15 -16.18 -1.24
CA LEU A 130 4.55 -15.87 -0.98
C LEU A 130 4.81 -14.39 -0.71
N LEU A 131 3.75 -13.61 -0.48
CA LEU A 131 3.87 -12.18 -0.31
C LEU A 131 4.69 -11.83 0.94
N GLU A 132 5.70 -10.99 0.76
CA GLU A 132 6.55 -10.47 1.83
C GLU A 132 6.25 -8.99 2.11
N SER A 133 5.76 -8.27 1.11
CA SER A 133 5.47 -6.84 1.18
C SER A 133 4.09 -6.53 0.61
N LEU A 134 3.28 -5.82 1.38
CA LEU A 134 1.98 -5.35 0.96
C LEU A 134 1.83 -3.85 1.23
N SER A 135 1.48 -3.10 0.20
CA SER A 135 1.08 -1.70 0.33
C SER A 135 -0.33 -1.52 -0.21
N LEU A 136 -1.25 -1.11 0.66
CA LEU A 136 -2.64 -0.84 0.34
C LEU A 136 -2.97 0.60 0.74
N HIS A 137 -3.19 1.46 -0.25
CA HIS A 137 -3.57 2.84 -0.04
C HIS A 137 -4.85 3.18 -0.80
N LEU A 138 -5.75 3.90 -0.15
CA LEU A 138 -7.03 4.30 -0.74
C LEU A 138 -7.78 3.08 -1.30
N ASN A 139 -7.85 1.99 -0.54
CA ASN A 139 -8.56 0.78 -0.94
C ASN A 139 -10.02 1.12 -1.23
N ILE A 140 -10.53 0.67 -2.37
CA ILE A 140 -11.92 0.93 -2.78
C ILE A 140 -12.82 -0.14 -2.16
N GLU A 141 -13.70 0.30 -1.27
CA GLU A 141 -14.60 -0.59 -0.55
C GLU A 141 -16.00 -0.68 -1.17
N PRO A 142 -16.74 -1.78 -0.94
CA PRO A 142 -18.10 -1.96 -1.46
C PRO A 142 -19.06 -0.80 -1.15
N GLN A 143 -18.95 -0.20 0.04
CA GLN A 143 -19.84 0.86 0.51
C GLN A 143 -19.64 2.17 -0.27
N GLN A 144 -18.39 2.47 -0.65
CA GLN A 144 -18.07 3.63 -1.49
C GLN A 144 -18.74 3.47 -2.85
N ILE A 145 -18.64 2.28 -3.45
CA ILE A 145 -19.30 1.97 -4.73
C ILE A 145 -20.82 2.10 -4.63
N ALA A 146 -21.42 1.54 -3.57
CA ALA A 146 -22.88 1.60 -3.36
C ALA A 146 -23.40 3.03 -3.19
N SER A 147 -22.65 3.90 -2.51
CA SER A 147 -23.04 5.32 -2.33
C SER A 147 -23.14 6.09 -3.65
N HIS A 148 -22.32 5.73 -4.64
CA HIS A 148 -22.34 6.34 -5.98
C HIS A 148 -23.42 5.74 -6.89
N GLN A 149 -23.75 4.45 -6.74
CA GLN A 149 -24.82 3.80 -7.50
C GLN A 149 -26.18 4.47 -7.33
N ALA A 150 -26.46 5.05 -6.16
CA ALA A 150 -27.74 5.72 -5.89
C ALA A 150 -27.92 7.03 -6.69
N ALA A 151 -26.85 7.57 -7.27
CA ALA A 151 -26.84 8.87 -7.95
C ALA A 151 -26.81 8.79 -9.49
N GLU A 152 -26.75 7.59 -10.08
CA GLU A 152 -26.39 7.42 -11.50
C GLU A 152 -27.38 6.61 -12.34
N GLU A 153 -27.19 6.68 -13.66
CA GLU A 153 -27.97 6.01 -14.72
C GLU A 153 -27.91 4.46 -14.64
N PRO A 154 -28.90 3.75 -15.20
CA PRO A 154 -29.05 2.30 -15.02
C PRO A 154 -27.89 1.45 -15.60
N GLU A 155 -27.23 1.87 -16.69
CA GLU A 155 -26.14 1.08 -17.30
C GLU A 155 -24.84 1.10 -16.48
N THR A 156 -24.50 2.24 -15.87
CA THR A 156 -23.35 2.37 -14.96
C THR A 156 -23.59 1.60 -13.65
N SER A 157 -24.84 1.57 -13.17
CA SER A 157 -25.22 0.82 -11.96
C SER A 157 -24.92 -0.69 -12.05
N HIS A 158 -25.11 -1.31 -13.23
CA HIS A 158 -24.80 -2.73 -13.46
C HIS A 158 -23.29 -3.02 -13.39
N THR A 159 -22.46 -2.17 -14.01
CA THR A 159 -21.00 -2.35 -14.04
C THR A 159 -20.38 -2.15 -12.64
N LEU A 160 -20.88 -1.16 -11.91
CA LEU A 160 -20.50 -0.92 -10.51
C LEU A 160 -20.89 -2.10 -9.62
N SER A 161 -22.09 -2.66 -9.81
CA SER A 161 -22.57 -3.80 -9.01
C SER A 161 -21.72 -5.05 -9.20
N ARG A 162 -21.28 -5.33 -10.43
CA ARG A 162 -20.38 -6.45 -10.69
C ARG A 162 -19.00 -6.23 -10.07
N THR A 163 -18.49 -5.01 -10.13
CA THR A 163 -17.17 -4.69 -9.56
C THR A 163 -17.18 -4.75 -8.03
N ALA A 164 -18.26 -4.29 -7.39
CA ALA A 164 -18.44 -4.37 -5.94
C ALA A 164 -18.36 -5.79 -5.38
N GLN A 165 -18.74 -6.82 -6.16
CA GLN A 165 -18.59 -8.23 -5.76
C GLN A 165 -17.13 -8.65 -5.61
N TYR A 166 -16.20 -7.93 -6.22
CA TYR A 166 -14.76 -8.22 -6.15
C TYR A 166 -14.02 -7.30 -5.17
N CYS A 167 -14.76 -6.54 -4.35
CA CYS A 167 -14.18 -5.66 -3.35
C CYS A 167 -14.45 -6.22 -1.95
N SER A 168 -13.44 -6.16 -1.11
CA SER A 168 -13.53 -6.42 0.32
C SER A 168 -13.24 -5.14 1.08
N THR A 169 -13.80 -5.05 2.29
CA THR A 169 -13.37 -4.03 3.25
C THR A 169 -11.92 -4.26 3.65
N THR A 170 -11.24 -3.20 4.08
CA THR A 170 -9.87 -3.30 4.57
C THR A 170 -9.76 -4.29 5.74
N SER A 171 -10.77 -4.34 6.61
CA SER A 171 -10.83 -5.30 7.73
C SER A 171 -10.92 -6.76 7.28
N GLU A 172 -11.69 -7.05 6.23
CA GLU A 172 -11.78 -8.41 5.66
C GLU A 172 -10.44 -8.84 5.06
N ILE A 173 -9.74 -7.94 4.35
CA ILE A 173 -8.42 -8.25 3.77
C ILE A 173 -7.44 -8.68 4.85
N TRP A 174 -7.30 -7.90 5.94
CA TRP A 174 -6.41 -8.25 7.05
C TRP A 174 -6.82 -9.54 7.76
N THR A 175 -8.14 -9.78 7.88
CA THR A 175 -8.68 -11.01 8.46
C THR A 175 -8.30 -12.23 7.61
N THR A 176 -8.47 -12.15 6.29
CA THR A 176 -8.11 -13.23 5.38
C THR A 176 -6.60 -13.50 5.38
N LEU A 177 -5.75 -12.47 5.40
CA LEU A 177 -4.28 -12.66 5.50
C LEU A 177 -3.89 -13.39 6.80
N ARG A 178 -4.56 -13.06 7.90
CA ARG A 178 -4.39 -13.74 9.19
C ARG A 178 -4.79 -15.21 9.12
N GLU A 179 -5.96 -15.49 8.56
CA GLU A 179 -6.53 -16.84 8.45
C GLU A 179 -5.69 -17.75 7.54
N GLU A 180 -5.21 -17.21 6.41
CA GLU A 180 -4.29 -17.89 5.49
C GLU A 180 -2.85 -17.94 6.01
N ARG A 181 -2.56 -17.34 7.18
CA ARG A 181 -1.25 -17.30 7.83
C ARG A 181 -0.14 -16.71 6.95
N ILE A 182 -0.50 -15.77 6.09
CA ILE A 182 0.46 -15.05 5.25
C ILE A 182 1.14 -14.01 6.14
N LYS A 183 2.45 -14.14 6.35
CA LYS A 183 3.24 -13.28 7.24
C LYS A 183 4.06 -12.30 6.42
N LEU A 184 3.71 -11.02 6.51
CA LEU A 184 4.41 -9.95 5.81
C LEU A 184 5.62 -9.47 6.61
N LYS A 185 6.67 -9.08 5.91
CA LYS A 185 7.84 -8.37 6.47
C LYS A 185 7.69 -6.86 6.33
N GLU A 186 7.00 -6.41 5.28
CA GLU A 186 6.82 -5.00 4.98
C GLU A 186 5.34 -4.69 4.78
N ILE A 187 4.82 -3.70 5.52
CA ILE A 187 3.44 -3.25 5.40
C ILE A 187 3.40 -1.74 5.25
N SER A 188 2.62 -1.25 4.29
CA SER A 188 2.28 0.16 4.15
C SER A 188 0.78 0.33 3.97
N THR A 189 0.11 1.10 4.82
CA THR A 189 -1.33 1.32 4.70
C THR A 189 -1.78 2.67 5.22
N ASP A 190 -2.94 3.13 4.76
CA ASP A 190 -3.57 4.37 5.21
C ASP A 190 -4.83 4.20 6.07
N GLU A 191 -5.33 2.98 6.26
CA GLU A 191 -6.48 2.71 7.10
C GLU A 191 -6.11 1.73 8.22
N ILE A 192 -6.26 2.17 9.47
CA ILE A 192 -5.97 1.36 10.66
C ILE A 192 -7.28 0.85 11.24
N THR A 193 -7.45 -0.46 11.22
CA THR A 193 -8.64 -1.13 11.78
C THR A 193 -8.26 -2.05 12.94
N PRO A 194 -9.24 -2.49 13.77
CA PRO A 194 -8.98 -3.53 14.75
C PRO A 194 -8.41 -4.82 14.13
N ALA A 195 -8.94 -5.24 12.98
CA ALA A 195 -8.49 -6.43 12.26
C ALA A 195 -7.03 -6.32 11.79
N PHE A 196 -6.60 -5.12 11.37
CA PHE A 196 -5.20 -4.84 11.05
C PHE A 196 -4.27 -5.07 12.25
N LEU A 197 -4.61 -4.51 13.42
CA LEU A 197 -3.79 -4.69 14.63
C LEU A 197 -3.79 -6.14 15.09
N GLU A 198 -4.92 -6.85 14.97
CA GLU A 198 -4.99 -8.29 15.26
C GLU A 198 -4.16 -9.13 14.28
N TYR A 199 -4.10 -8.75 13.00
CA TYR A 199 -3.24 -9.39 12.01
C TYR A 199 -1.77 -9.21 12.37
N ILE A 200 -1.31 -7.99 12.64
CA ILE A 200 0.09 -7.74 13.03
C ILE A 200 0.44 -8.42 14.37
N ALA A 201 -0.49 -8.47 15.32
CA ALA A 201 -0.31 -9.18 16.59
C ALA A 201 -0.31 -10.72 16.44
N SER A 202 -0.74 -11.26 15.30
CA SER A 202 -0.81 -12.72 15.10
C SER A 202 0.56 -13.37 14.81
N TYR A 203 1.59 -12.57 14.55
CA TYR A 203 2.95 -13.05 14.28
C TYR A 203 4.00 -12.06 14.79
N SER A 204 5.27 -12.47 14.72
CA SER A 204 6.45 -11.62 14.92
C SER A 204 7.34 -11.70 13.68
N GLY A 205 8.21 -10.71 13.49
CA GLY A 205 9.11 -10.66 12.34
C GLY A 205 8.80 -9.56 11.33
N LEU A 206 7.87 -8.63 11.65
CA LEU A 206 7.67 -7.45 10.82
C LEU A 206 8.95 -6.60 10.85
N GLU A 207 9.44 -6.21 9.67
CA GLU A 207 10.69 -5.48 9.48
C GLU A 207 10.43 -4.00 9.16
N LYS A 208 9.38 -3.70 8.39
CA LYS A 208 9.01 -2.32 8.01
C LYS A 208 7.52 -2.09 8.15
N LEU A 209 7.17 -1.00 8.81
CA LEU A 209 5.79 -0.56 8.97
C LEU A 209 5.66 0.92 8.62
N THR A 210 4.81 1.20 7.64
CA THR A 210 4.45 2.56 7.22
C THR A 210 2.95 2.76 7.39
N LEU A 211 2.57 3.70 8.25
CA LEU A 211 1.20 4.08 8.51
C LEU A 211 1.04 5.54 8.07
N THR A 212 0.41 5.74 6.91
CA THR A 212 0.11 7.09 6.39
C THR A 212 -1.28 7.51 6.79
N PHE A 213 -1.53 8.79 7.00
CA PHE A 213 -2.88 9.29 7.30
C PHE A 213 -3.57 8.56 8.47
N THR A 214 -2.82 8.24 9.54
CA THR A 214 -3.32 7.33 10.59
C THR A 214 -4.52 7.91 11.35
N THR A 215 -5.73 7.51 10.96
CA THR A 215 -6.97 7.74 11.69
C THR A 215 -7.80 6.46 11.70
N ALA A 216 -8.70 6.35 12.67
CA ALA A 216 -9.77 5.37 12.59
C ALA A 216 -10.70 5.80 11.46
N ARG A 217 -11.29 4.80 10.80
CA ARG A 217 -12.40 5.01 9.88
C ARG A 217 -13.48 5.86 10.57
N GLU A 218 -14.07 6.79 9.83
CA GLU A 218 -15.07 7.78 10.30
C GLU A 218 -14.53 8.99 11.09
N ASP A 219 -13.21 9.18 11.11
CA ASP A 219 -12.56 10.31 11.81
C ASP A 219 -12.90 10.37 13.32
N ASP A 220 -13.29 9.23 13.92
CA ASP A 220 -13.49 9.14 15.36
C ASP A 220 -12.15 9.16 16.09
N VAL A 221 -11.82 10.34 16.61
CA VAL A 221 -10.59 10.60 17.38
C VAL A 221 -10.45 9.60 18.52
N TYR A 222 -11.54 9.29 19.23
CA TYR A 222 -11.50 8.41 20.39
C TYR A 222 -11.12 6.97 20.01
N THR A 223 -11.76 6.40 18.99
CA THR A 223 -11.41 5.07 18.48
C THR A 223 -9.98 5.03 17.96
N SER A 224 -9.55 6.06 17.24
CA SER A 224 -8.18 6.16 16.73
C SER A 224 -7.14 6.20 17.85
N GLU A 225 -7.37 6.98 18.92
CA GLU A 225 -6.47 7.02 20.07
C GLU A 225 -6.41 5.66 20.80
N LYS A 226 -7.54 4.97 20.92
CA LYS A 226 -7.60 3.61 21.49
C LYS A 226 -6.78 2.62 20.65
N LEU A 227 -6.87 2.69 19.32
CA LEU A 227 -6.07 1.87 18.42
C LEU A 227 -4.57 2.19 18.55
N ALA A 228 -4.20 3.46 18.67
CA ALA A 228 -2.81 3.87 18.89
C ALA A 228 -2.24 3.27 20.19
N LEU A 229 -2.99 3.39 21.29
CA LEU A 229 -2.59 2.82 22.58
C LEU A 229 -2.45 1.30 22.50
N LYS A 230 -3.40 0.61 21.85
CA LYS A 230 -3.30 -0.84 21.60
C LYS A 230 -2.05 -1.17 20.78
N PHE A 231 -1.79 -0.43 19.71
CA PHE A 231 -0.61 -0.63 18.88
C PHE A 231 0.68 -0.52 19.69
N TYR A 232 0.89 0.59 20.42
CA TYR A 232 2.13 0.79 21.17
C TYR A 232 2.30 -0.14 22.36
N ASN A 233 1.21 -0.51 23.05
CA ASN A 233 1.30 -1.31 24.28
C ASN A 233 1.30 -2.81 24.03
N GLU A 234 0.58 -3.28 23.00
CA GLU A 234 0.36 -4.71 22.77
C GLU A 234 1.06 -5.21 21.50
N VAL A 235 1.03 -4.43 20.42
CA VAL A 235 1.46 -4.90 19.09
C VAL A 235 2.95 -4.63 18.84
N LEU A 236 3.40 -3.39 19.02
CA LEU A 236 4.78 -2.97 18.76
C LEU A 236 5.82 -3.82 19.52
N PRO A 237 5.63 -4.16 20.81
CA PRO A 237 6.59 -5.01 21.55
C PRO A 237 6.83 -6.38 20.90
N MET A 238 5.85 -6.93 20.18
CA MET A 238 5.99 -8.23 19.51
C MET A 238 6.99 -8.20 18.35
N HIS A 239 7.24 -7.01 17.79
CA HIS A 239 8.13 -6.78 16.65
C HIS A 239 9.41 -6.05 17.03
N ALA A 240 9.62 -5.80 18.33
CA ALA A 240 10.75 -5.04 18.86
C ALA A 240 12.13 -5.59 18.44
N GLN A 241 12.21 -6.88 18.14
CA GLN A 241 13.45 -7.57 17.75
C GLN A 241 13.61 -7.75 16.24
N SER A 242 12.65 -7.31 15.42
CA SER A 242 12.69 -7.41 13.96
C SER A 242 12.53 -6.07 13.26
N LEU A 243 11.78 -5.14 13.85
CA LEU A 243 11.43 -3.87 13.23
C LEU A 243 12.66 -2.99 13.02
N THR A 244 12.90 -2.61 11.77
CA THR A 244 14.02 -1.77 11.33
C THR A 244 13.55 -0.40 10.87
N THR A 245 12.32 -0.30 10.36
CA THR A 245 11.72 0.96 9.91
C THR A 245 10.31 1.10 10.47
N LEU A 246 10.05 2.24 11.11
CA LEU A 246 8.72 2.66 11.56
C LEU A 246 8.45 4.08 11.06
N ASP A 247 7.45 4.23 10.19
CA ASP A 247 6.97 5.52 9.69
C ASP A 247 5.48 5.67 10.07
N ILE A 248 5.17 6.65 10.92
CA ILE A 248 3.82 6.96 11.37
C ILE A 248 3.54 8.43 11.10
N CYS A 249 2.69 8.69 10.12
CA CYS A 249 2.28 10.02 9.68
C CYS A 249 0.78 10.23 9.96
N PRO A 250 0.38 10.65 11.17
CA PRO A 250 -1.02 10.89 11.51
C PRO A 250 -1.59 12.14 10.84
N ILE A 251 -2.91 12.15 10.60
CA ILE A 251 -3.63 13.33 10.05
C ILE A 251 -3.72 14.46 11.06
N TYR A 252 -3.88 14.12 12.34
CA TYR A 252 -4.00 15.06 13.45
C TYR A 252 -3.11 14.62 14.61
N GLU A 253 -2.83 15.56 15.51
CA GLU A 253 -2.01 15.32 16.68
C GLU A 253 -2.75 14.47 17.73
N GLY A 254 -2.09 13.46 18.29
CA GLY A 254 -2.72 12.61 19.30
C GLY A 254 -1.85 11.43 19.73
N LYS A 255 -2.47 10.32 20.13
CA LYS A 255 -1.75 9.13 20.62
C LYS A 255 -0.92 8.39 19.57
N TRP A 256 -1.12 8.67 18.28
CA TRP A 256 -0.23 8.18 17.22
C TRP A 256 1.12 8.90 17.19
N CYS A 257 1.18 10.15 17.64
CA CYS A 257 2.42 10.93 17.75
C CYS A 257 3.32 10.37 18.86
N PHE A 258 4.61 10.71 18.78
CA PHE A 258 5.57 10.49 19.84
C PHE A 258 5.20 11.28 21.09
N GLY A 259 5.22 10.60 22.23
CA GLY A 259 4.95 11.19 23.54
C GLY A 259 5.32 10.25 24.68
N SER A 260 5.07 10.71 25.92
CA SER A 260 5.39 9.93 27.12
C SER A 260 4.69 8.57 27.18
N HIS A 261 3.54 8.41 26.52
CA HIS A 261 2.77 7.16 26.49
C HIS A 261 3.40 6.04 25.65
N ASN A 262 4.24 6.34 24.66
CA ASN A 262 4.82 5.34 23.75
C ASN A 262 6.35 5.27 23.75
N ALA A 263 7.03 6.22 24.40
CA ALA A 263 8.48 6.27 24.46
C ALA A 263 9.12 4.96 24.96
N ALA A 264 8.52 4.34 25.99
CA ALA A 264 9.01 3.07 26.53
C ALA A 264 8.91 1.93 25.50
N SER A 265 7.79 1.81 24.79
CA SER A 265 7.59 0.77 23.77
C SER A 265 8.52 0.95 22.58
N LEU A 266 8.72 2.19 22.12
CA LEU A 266 9.67 2.51 21.05
C LEU A 266 11.10 2.18 21.46
N HIS A 267 11.47 2.40 22.73
CA HIS A 267 12.79 2.05 23.25
C HIS A 267 13.09 0.54 23.20
N LEU A 268 12.07 -0.31 23.24
CA LEU A 268 12.25 -1.77 23.12
C LEU A 268 12.70 -2.18 21.71
N CYS A 269 12.44 -1.36 20.69
CA CYS A 269 12.76 -1.64 19.29
C CYS A 269 14.26 -1.46 19.00
N THR A 270 15.09 -2.33 19.56
CA THR A 270 16.56 -2.25 19.51
C THR A 270 17.17 -2.34 18.10
N LYS A 271 16.43 -2.87 17.12
CA LYS A 271 16.86 -2.93 15.72
C LYS A 271 16.36 -1.77 14.86
N LEU A 272 15.62 -0.83 15.44
CA LEU A 272 15.04 0.30 14.70
C LEU A 272 16.16 1.22 14.20
N GLN A 273 16.25 1.37 12.89
CA GLN A 273 17.23 2.19 12.19
C GLN A 273 16.59 3.48 11.66
N ASN A 274 15.34 3.40 11.22
CA ASN A 274 14.60 4.51 10.66
C ASN A 274 13.32 4.74 11.46
N LEU A 275 13.20 5.90 12.09
CA LEU A 275 12.00 6.33 12.79
C LEU A 275 11.53 7.65 12.19
N ARG A 276 10.32 7.65 11.63
CA ARG A 276 9.58 8.85 11.25
C ARG A 276 8.27 8.86 12.02
N ILE A 277 8.08 9.89 12.84
CA ILE A 277 6.90 10.03 13.69
C ILE A 277 6.67 11.51 13.97
N HIS A 278 5.41 11.95 14.00
CA HIS A 278 5.07 13.30 14.44
C HIS A 278 5.27 13.41 15.96
N ILE A 279 5.69 14.57 16.46
CA ILE A 279 5.83 14.81 17.91
C ILE A 279 4.58 15.54 18.40
N ASN A 280 4.04 15.10 19.55
CA ASN A 280 2.94 15.81 20.20
C ASN A 280 3.46 17.16 20.76
N SER A 281 2.84 18.26 20.35
CA SER A 281 3.16 19.64 20.73
C SER A 281 3.09 19.86 22.25
N GLU A 282 2.19 19.18 22.97
CA GLU A 282 2.10 19.26 24.44
C GLU A 282 3.38 18.75 25.14
N GLU A 283 4.14 17.88 24.47
CA GLU A 283 5.41 17.35 24.98
C GLU A 283 6.60 18.29 24.69
N ILE A 284 6.44 19.23 23.75
CA ILE A 284 7.49 20.21 23.36
C ILE A 284 7.53 21.39 24.34
N ASP A 285 6.40 21.77 24.94
CA ASP A 285 6.25 23.02 25.72
C ASP A 285 6.52 22.88 27.23
N ARG A 286 7.01 21.74 27.69
CA ARG A 286 7.43 21.60 29.11
C ARG A 286 8.71 22.40 29.34
N PRO A 287 8.87 23.11 30.49
CA PRO A 287 10.09 23.85 30.86
C PRO A 287 11.31 22.95 31.17
N LYS A 288 11.40 21.77 30.54
CA LYS A 288 12.52 20.83 30.56
C LYS A 288 12.91 20.46 29.12
N LYS A 289 13.33 21.46 28.34
CA LYS A 289 13.87 21.30 26.98
C LYS A 289 15.00 20.25 26.91
N ASP A 290 15.70 20.01 28.01
CA ASP A 290 16.81 19.05 28.08
C ASP A 290 16.40 17.57 28.18
N VAL A 291 15.17 17.22 28.57
CA VAL A 291 14.80 15.81 28.83
C VAL A 291 14.26 15.10 27.58
N VAL A 292 13.42 15.78 26.81
CA VAL A 292 12.79 15.19 25.60
C VAL A 292 13.82 15.05 24.48
N VAL A 293 14.70 16.04 24.31
CA VAL A 293 15.80 15.98 23.33
C VAL A 293 16.82 14.90 23.71
N ARG A 294 17.11 14.69 25.01
CA ARG A 294 18.03 13.63 25.45
C ARG A 294 17.42 12.23 25.39
N SER A 295 16.11 12.06 25.64
CA SER A 295 15.46 10.76 25.46
C SER A 295 15.35 10.37 23.98
N VAL A 296 15.14 11.36 23.10
CA VAL A 296 15.11 11.17 21.64
C VAL A 296 16.52 10.96 21.06
N LEU A 297 17.57 11.65 21.54
CA LEU A 297 18.92 11.62 20.95
C LEU A 297 19.95 10.72 21.65
N SER A 298 19.70 10.24 22.88
CA SER A 298 20.69 9.40 23.58
C SER A 298 21.07 8.10 22.84
N PRO A 299 20.20 7.47 22.01
CA PRO A 299 20.62 6.34 21.17
C PRO A 299 21.35 6.78 19.88
N PHE A 300 21.06 7.96 19.34
CA PHE A 300 21.57 8.41 18.03
C PHE A 300 22.94 9.11 18.09
N LEU A 301 23.39 9.52 19.29
CA LEU A 301 24.72 10.11 19.48
C LEU A 301 25.88 9.10 19.38
N PHE A 302 25.58 7.80 19.23
CA PHE A 302 26.59 6.75 19.02
C PHE A 302 26.68 6.24 17.57
N LEU A 303 25.91 6.80 16.64
CA LEU A 303 26.01 6.47 15.21
C LEU A 303 26.84 7.53 14.47
N PRO A 304 27.78 7.16 13.58
CA PRO A 304 28.53 8.14 12.81
C PRO A 304 27.57 8.90 11.89
N PHE A 305 27.55 10.22 12.08
CA PHE A 305 26.79 11.27 11.39
C PHE A 305 26.25 10.94 9.98
N SER A 306 24.95 11.16 9.77
CA SER A 306 24.35 11.47 8.47
C SER A 306 23.53 12.76 8.58
N PRO A 307 23.70 13.75 7.68
CA PRO A 307 23.25 15.12 7.91
C PRO A 307 21.86 15.38 7.31
N TYR A 308 20.80 14.74 7.81
CA TYR A 308 19.42 15.12 7.44
C TYR A 308 18.46 14.95 8.61
N LEU A 309 18.49 15.93 9.52
CA LEU A 309 17.40 16.17 10.47
C LEU A 309 16.79 17.53 10.08
N PHE A 310 15.60 17.53 9.49
CA PHE A 310 14.78 18.75 9.39
C PHE A 310 13.71 18.67 10.48
N LEU A 311 13.77 19.63 11.40
CA LEU A 311 12.74 19.95 12.39
C LEU A 311 11.52 20.59 11.71
#